data_AF-A0A257M2S0-F1
#
_entry.id   AF-A0A257M2S0-F1
#
_cell.length_a   1.000
_cell.length_b   1.000
_cell.length_c   1.000
_cell.angle_alpha   90.00
_cell.angle_beta   90.00
_cell.angle_gamma   90.00
#
_symmetry.space_group_name_H-M   'P 1'
#
loop_
_entity.id
_entity.type
_entity.pdbx_description
1 polymer ?
#
loop_
_entity_poly.entity_id
_entity_poly.type
_entity_poly.pdbx_seq_one_letter_code
_entity_poly.pdbx_strand_id
1 'polypeptide(L)'
;MRNTNAKFPMMHSSLITGVLLAGCLVITGCLVITGCGKRTETKTHADNSPTAEEMIPDSQFPEDIQRIAKSLHRPAAAVAKIRNLPNEELQRMSAECLAQNDQNGVFHELLAAEDLVADTFIDAIRKPDAFTKRPGSLGDYDCRAHQAVSFLRKGVHPALIPVLKEIIRQGDPREIRIIAFAFTSFANMEVLEESEALLKSPDQQTAAMARLGIFKSLEAREVAAEFRAAIWSACETSFLDCKSNLNHCRDAARLLVILDKEKAVKSFQHAGILELNHPLLISALEELIRTETPPDESLLLEVLDKKDFAKAYIQTRLHALALVGLAQRKSPQAEKRIMQVLDGEQRWEEILGTAAWKARFRLADRTPLTESAINAYFKKDLKIENLTEDEQRVCLISFADSEFSNGGATQWFENHHGDRTTETLEALLHVGAVKHAEIMKQINDILSPRGSLADRDVRLKILADLTEENAMKLDRLVDQWHKLPSWEILVLEWDWKK
;
A
#
# COMPACT_ATOMS: atom_id res chain seq x y z
N MET A 1 -15.47 -50.47 15.22
CA MET A 1 -15.74 -49.70 14.00
C MET A 1 -16.39 -48.37 14.38
N ARG A 2 -15.59 -47.31 14.53
CA ARG A 2 -16.07 -45.93 14.65
C ARG A 2 -15.17 -45.07 13.77
N ASN A 3 -15.82 -44.42 12.81
CA ASN A 3 -15.23 -43.62 11.74
C ASN A 3 -14.71 -42.30 12.33
N THR A 4 -13.40 -42.09 12.33
CA THR A 4 -12.75 -40.82 12.70
C THR A 4 -12.41 -40.06 11.43
N ASN A 5 -13.36 -39.28 10.91
CA ASN A 5 -13.11 -38.25 9.91
C ASN A 5 -13.42 -36.89 10.55
N ALA A 6 -12.47 -36.36 11.32
CA ALA A 6 -12.48 -34.98 11.74
C ALA A 6 -11.87 -34.15 10.59
N LYS A 7 -12.74 -33.47 9.83
CA LYS A 7 -12.33 -32.43 8.88
C LYS A 7 -11.76 -31.26 9.69
N PHE A 8 -10.47 -30.98 9.54
CA PHE A 8 -9.89 -29.71 9.96
C PHE A 8 -10.48 -28.59 9.10
N PRO A 9 -11.06 -27.52 9.67
CA PRO A 9 -11.34 -26.32 8.90
C PRO A 9 -10.00 -25.68 8.52
N MET A 10 -9.70 -25.65 7.21
CA MET A 10 -8.67 -24.78 6.66
C MET A 10 -9.06 -23.33 7.02
N MET A 11 -8.30 -22.72 7.93
CA MET A 11 -8.33 -21.27 8.11
C MET A 11 -7.71 -20.66 6.86
N HIS A 12 -8.54 -20.04 6.02
CA HIS A 12 -8.09 -19.16 4.95
C HIS A 12 -7.21 -18.05 5.57
N SER A 13 -5.94 -18.02 5.18
CA SER A 13 -4.89 -17.10 5.62
C SER A 13 -4.96 -15.71 4.97
N SER A 14 -6.08 -15.34 4.34
CA SER A 14 -6.23 -14.05 3.64
C SER A 14 -6.43 -12.83 4.56
N LEU A 15 -5.97 -12.88 5.81
CA LEU A 15 -6.27 -11.84 6.81
C LEU A 15 -5.17 -11.57 7.85
N ILE A 16 -3.93 -12.07 7.66
CA ILE A 16 -2.86 -11.93 8.67
C ILE A 16 -1.69 -11.00 8.28
N THR A 17 -1.53 -10.54 7.04
CA THR A 17 -0.28 -9.82 6.64
C THR A 17 -0.50 -8.50 5.91
N GLY A 18 -1.44 -7.68 6.38
CA GLY A 18 -1.48 -6.23 6.06
C GLY A 18 -0.52 -5.37 6.90
N VAL A 19 0.51 -5.97 7.53
CA VAL A 19 1.17 -5.36 8.70
C VAL A 19 2.51 -4.68 8.40
N LEU A 20 3.17 -4.93 7.27
CA LEU A 20 4.27 -4.07 6.84
C LEU A 20 3.77 -2.98 5.89
N LEU A 21 3.91 -1.76 6.38
CA LEU A 21 3.68 -0.45 5.79
C LEU A 21 4.36 -0.19 4.42
N ALA A 22 4.81 -1.21 3.69
CA ALA A 22 5.28 -1.09 2.32
C ALA A 22 4.12 -0.81 1.32
N GLY A 23 2.88 -1.20 1.67
CA GLY A 23 1.73 -1.14 0.77
C GLY A 23 1.02 0.22 0.61
N CYS A 24 1.09 1.16 1.57
CA CYS A 24 0.29 2.39 1.48
C CYS A 24 0.90 3.48 0.56
N LEU A 25 2.11 3.27 0.06
CA LEU A 25 2.64 3.97 -1.12
C LEU A 25 2.53 3.12 -2.39
N VAL A 26 2.51 1.78 -2.27
CA VAL A 26 2.39 0.86 -3.40
C VAL A 26 0.96 0.74 -3.92
N ILE A 27 -0.10 0.90 -3.13
CA ILE A 27 -1.48 0.82 -3.66
C ILE A 27 -1.87 2.10 -4.39
N THR A 28 -1.45 3.28 -3.91
CA THR A 28 -1.66 4.53 -4.66
C THR A 28 -0.66 4.67 -5.82
N GLY A 29 0.55 4.10 -5.71
CA GLY A 29 1.53 4.04 -6.79
C GLY A 29 1.19 3.01 -7.88
N CYS A 30 0.74 1.80 -7.52
CA CYS A 30 0.38 0.76 -8.49
C CYS A 30 -0.92 1.09 -9.22
N LEU A 31 -1.89 1.78 -8.60
CA LEU A 31 -3.04 2.30 -9.35
C LEU A 31 -2.68 3.46 -10.29
N VAL A 32 -1.57 4.16 -10.04
CA VAL A 32 -1.06 5.22 -10.95
C VAL A 32 -0.12 4.67 -12.03
N ILE A 33 0.49 3.49 -11.83
CA ILE A 33 1.53 2.94 -12.73
C ILE A 33 1.05 1.71 -13.52
N THR A 34 -0.03 1.03 -13.14
CA THR A 34 -0.59 -0.09 -13.94
C THR A 34 -1.43 0.35 -15.14
N GLY A 35 -1.38 1.63 -15.52
CA GLY A 35 -1.96 2.20 -16.74
C GLY A 35 -1.34 1.72 -18.07
N CYS A 36 -0.70 0.54 -18.10
CA CYS A 36 -0.49 -0.23 -19.33
C CYS A 36 -1.66 -1.21 -19.55
N GLY A 37 -2.88 -0.67 -19.59
CA GLY A 37 -4.03 -1.37 -20.13
C GLY A 37 -3.78 -1.69 -21.62
N LYS A 38 -4.30 -2.83 -22.08
CA LYS A 38 -4.22 -3.27 -23.47
C LYS A 38 -4.66 -2.14 -24.42
N ARG A 39 -3.70 -1.44 -25.02
CA ARG A 39 -3.91 -0.90 -26.36
C ARG A 39 -4.11 -2.12 -27.23
N THR A 40 -5.29 -2.30 -27.81
CA THR A 40 -5.48 -3.19 -28.94
C THR A 40 -4.66 -2.60 -30.09
N GLU A 41 -3.34 -2.82 -30.05
CA GLU A 41 -2.44 -2.51 -31.15
C GLU A 41 -2.84 -3.43 -32.30
N THR A 42 -3.66 -2.88 -33.18
CA THR A 42 -3.65 -3.30 -34.58
C THR A 42 -2.23 -3.01 -35.08
N LYS A 43 -1.42 -4.06 -35.09
CA LYS A 43 -0.01 -4.09 -35.50
C LYS A 43 0.31 -3.11 -36.62
N THR A 44 0.90 -1.98 -36.25
CA THR A 44 1.99 -1.36 -36.99
C THR A 44 3.01 -0.93 -35.94
N HIS A 45 4.21 -1.53 -35.94
CA HIS A 45 5.37 -0.97 -35.25
C HIS A 45 5.74 0.34 -35.94
N ALA A 46 4.94 1.38 -35.72
CA ALA A 46 5.32 2.73 -36.03
C ALA A 46 6.40 3.12 -35.02
N ASP A 47 7.52 3.54 -35.56
CA ASP A 47 8.63 4.19 -34.88
C ASP A 47 8.10 5.13 -33.77
N ASN A 48 8.35 4.82 -32.48
CA ASN A 48 8.07 5.71 -31.34
C ASN A 48 9.05 6.90 -31.31
N SER A 49 9.54 7.30 -32.48
CA SER A 49 10.21 8.58 -32.67
C SER A 49 9.21 9.68 -32.30
N PRO A 50 9.60 10.63 -31.44
CA PRO A 50 8.72 11.73 -31.07
C PRO A 50 8.21 12.39 -32.35
N THR A 51 6.89 12.56 -32.42
CA THR A 51 6.28 13.24 -33.55
C THR A 51 6.85 14.65 -33.66
N ALA A 52 6.86 15.26 -34.86
CA ALA A 52 7.36 16.63 -35.02
C ALA A 52 6.67 17.64 -34.07
N GLU A 53 5.44 17.34 -33.63
CA GLU A 53 4.67 18.09 -32.64
C GLU A 53 5.22 17.95 -31.20
N GLU A 54 5.88 16.84 -30.86
CA GLU A 54 6.52 16.60 -29.56
C GLU A 54 7.91 17.24 -29.45
N MET A 55 8.42 17.84 -30.53
CA MET A 55 9.70 18.57 -30.54
C MET A 55 9.56 20.06 -30.18
N ILE A 56 8.34 20.57 -29.96
CA ILE A 56 8.12 21.96 -29.54
C ILE A 56 8.59 22.11 -28.08
N PRO A 57 9.54 23.01 -27.78
CA PRO A 57 10.00 23.23 -26.41
C PRO A 57 8.86 23.62 -25.47
N ASP A 58 8.80 23.03 -24.28
CA ASP A 58 7.75 23.28 -23.28
C ASP A 58 7.58 24.78 -22.96
N SER A 59 8.66 25.57 -23.04
CA SER A 59 8.66 27.01 -22.81
C SER A 59 7.79 27.83 -23.79
N GLN A 60 7.34 27.22 -24.90
CA GLN A 60 6.46 27.86 -25.88
C GLN A 60 4.97 27.70 -25.55
N PHE A 61 4.61 26.86 -24.58
CA PHE A 61 3.22 26.65 -24.16
C PHE A 61 2.82 27.64 -23.05
N PRO A 62 1.52 27.95 -22.89
CA PRO A 62 1.04 28.73 -21.75
C PRO A 62 1.46 28.14 -20.39
N GLU A 63 1.63 29.00 -19.37
CA GLU A 63 2.13 28.60 -18.05
C GLU A 63 1.25 27.55 -17.35
N ASP A 64 -0.06 27.62 -17.53
CA ASP A 64 -1.00 26.62 -17.00
C ASP A 64 -0.79 25.24 -17.63
N ILE A 65 -0.54 25.17 -18.95
CA ILE A 65 -0.19 23.94 -19.66
C ILE A 65 1.12 23.38 -19.13
N GLN A 66 2.16 24.21 -19.01
CA GLN A 66 3.47 23.79 -18.49
C GLN A 66 3.35 23.23 -17.07
N ARG A 67 2.54 23.88 -16.22
CA ARG A 67 2.29 23.44 -14.85
C ARG A 67 1.56 22.10 -14.81
N ILE A 68 0.52 21.91 -15.62
CA ILE A 68 -0.21 20.64 -15.73
C ILE A 68 0.74 19.54 -16.25
N ALA A 69 1.48 19.81 -17.32
CA ALA A 69 2.46 18.92 -17.93
C ALA A 69 3.50 18.45 -16.92
N LYS A 70 4.09 19.37 -16.15
CA LYS A 70 5.02 19.06 -15.07
C LYS A 70 4.39 18.19 -13.98
N SER A 71 3.15 18.51 -13.57
CA SER A 71 2.45 17.75 -12.53
C SER A 71 2.07 16.32 -12.95
N LEU A 72 1.88 16.10 -14.25
CA LEU A 72 1.54 14.80 -14.83
C LEU A 72 2.76 14.05 -15.37
N HIS A 73 3.95 14.65 -15.32
CA HIS A 73 5.17 14.15 -15.99
C HIS A 73 4.95 13.83 -17.47
N ARG A 74 4.26 14.72 -18.21
CA ARG A 74 3.99 14.59 -19.65
C ARG A 74 4.52 15.79 -20.43
N PRO A 75 4.84 15.65 -21.74
CA PRO A 75 5.18 16.79 -22.58
C PRO A 75 4.05 17.82 -22.65
N ALA A 76 4.38 19.12 -22.69
CA ALA A 76 3.37 20.18 -22.76
C ALA A 76 2.51 20.09 -24.04
N ALA A 77 3.10 19.64 -25.15
CA ALA A 77 2.38 19.39 -26.40
C ALA A 77 1.25 18.37 -26.25
N ALA A 78 1.49 17.27 -25.52
CA ALA A 78 0.49 16.24 -25.27
C ALA A 78 -0.67 16.77 -24.41
N VAL A 79 -0.37 17.60 -23.40
CA VAL A 79 -1.39 18.26 -22.57
C VAL A 79 -2.21 19.25 -23.40
N ALA A 80 -1.55 20.09 -24.20
CA ALA A 80 -2.22 21.06 -25.07
C ALA A 80 -3.14 20.37 -26.09
N LYS A 81 -2.71 19.24 -26.68
CA LYS A 81 -3.51 18.46 -27.62
C LYS A 81 -4.84 18.01 -27.02
N ILE A 82 -4.83 17.45 -25.80
CA ILE A 82 -6.06 17.01 -25.13
C ILE A 82 -6.96 18.20 -24.78
N ARG A 83 -6.40 19.29 -24.26
CA ARG A 83 -7.17 20.47 -23.87
C ARG A 83 -7.79 21.23 -25.05
N ASN A 84 -7.22 21.10 -26.24
CA ASN A 84 -7.73 21.67 -27.48
C ASN A 84 -8.79 20.78 -28.17
N LEU A 85 -9.13 19.62 -27.61
CA LEU A 85 -10.21 18.80 -28.15
C LEU A 85 -11.55 19.53 -28.06
N PRO A 86 -12.45 19.36 -29.05
CA PRO A 86 -13.81 19.87 -28.95
C PRO A 86 -14.50 19.37 -27.68
N ASN A 87 -15.38 20.18 -27.09
CA ASN A 87 -16.11 19.80 -25.87
C ASN A 87 -16.86 18.47 -26.04
N GLU A 88 -17.48 18.23 -27.21
CA GLU A 88 -18.17 16.96 -27.51
C GLU A 88 -17.25 15.73 -27.36
N GLU A 89 -15.98 15.87 -27.75
CA GLU A 89 -14.99 14.80 -27.65
C GLU A 89 -14.53 14.60 -26.20
N LEU A 90 -14.34 15.69 -25.45
CA LEU A 90 -14.06 15.62 -24.01
C LEU A 90 -15.20 14.96 -23.23
N GLN A 91 -16.46 15.24 -23.61
CA GLN A 91 -17.63 14.59 -23.03
C GLN A 91 -17.71 13.10 -23.38
N ARG A 92 -17.40 12.74 -24.63
CA ARG A 92 -17.32 11.34 -25.07
C ARG A 92 -16.26 10.56 -24.27
N MET A 93 -15.06 11.13 -24.15
CA MET A 93 -13.96 10.54 -23.36
C MET A 93 -14.37 10.42 -21.88
N SER A 94 -15.02 11.43 -21.31
CA SER A 94 -15.49 11.39 -19.91
C SER A 94 -16.53 10.28 -19.69
N ALA A 95 -17.47 10.11 -20.62
CA ALA A 95 -18.44 9.01 -20.56
C ALA A 95 -17.76 7.63 -20.68
N GLU A 96 -16.76 7.51 -21.56
CA GLU A 96 -15.95 6.29 -21.69
C GLU A 96 -15.20 5.97 -20.40
N CYS A 97 -14.55 6.98 -19.81
CA CYS A 97 -13.86 6.87 -18.54
C CYS A 97 -14.79 6.46 -17.39
N LEU A 98 -16.02 6.99 -17.36
CA LEU A 98 -17.03 6.66 -16.35
C LEU A 98 -17.70 5.30 -16.58
N ALA A 99 -17.59 4.73 -17.77
CA ALA A 99 -18.14 3.41 -18.12
C ALA A 99 -17.16 2.26 -17.86
N GLN A 100 -15.85 2.53 -17.96
CA GLN A 100 -14.80 1.53 -17.83
C GLN A 100 -14.10 1.60 -16.47
N ASN A 101 -13.46 0.49 -16.06
CA ASN A 101 -12.62 0.46 -14.87
C ASN A 101 -11.36 1.30 -15.09
N ASP A 102 -10.75 1.71 -13.98
CA ASP A 102 -9.74 2.74 -13.77
C ASP A 102 -8.44 2.57 -14.61
N GLN A 103 -8.36 1.50 -15.40
CA GLN A 103 -7.20 1.09 -16.19
C GLN A 103 -7.29 1.44 -17.70
N ASN A 104 -8.29 2.19 -18.15
CA ASN A 104 -8.31 2.66 -19.54
C ASN A 104 -7.36 3.86 -19.72
N GLY A 105 -6.56 3.84 -20.80
CA GLY A 105 -5.70 4.97 -21.20
C GLY A 105 -6.43 6.31 -21.29
N VAL A 106 -7.75 6.31 -21.57
CA VAL A 106 -8.59 7.52 -21.57
C VAL A 106 -8.58 8.27 -20.23
N PHE A 107 -8.53 7.55 -19.09
CA PHE A 107 -8.46 8.18 -17.77
C PHE A 107 -7.22 9.08 -17.66
N HIS A 108 -6.05 8.52 -18.00
CA HIS A 108 -4.77 9.25 -17.92
C HIS A 108 -4.67 10.37 -18.95
N GLU A 109 -5.31 10.22 -20.11
CA GLU A 109 -5.40 11.30 -21.10
C GLU A 109 -6.23 12.46 -20.57
N LEU A 110 -7.41 12.20 -20.00
CA LEU A 110 -8.31 13.22 -19.47
C LEU A 110 -7.76 14.01 -18.29
N LEU A 111 -6.79 13.49 -17.52
CA LEU A 111 -6.13 14.26 -16.46
C LEU A 111 -5.50 15.57 -16.97
N ALA A 112 -5.15 15.66 -18.26
CA ALA A 112 -4.66 16.88 -18.88
C ALA A 112 -5.73 17.99 -19.02
N ALA A 113 -7.01 17.60 -19.03
CA ALA A 113 -8.18 18.47 -19.19
C ALA A 113 -9.15 18.35 -17.99
N GLU A 114 -8.64 17.96 -16.82
CA GLU A 114 -9.42 17.67 -15.62
C GLU A 114 -10.38 18.80 -15.22
N ASP A 115 -9.92 20.05 -15.25
CA ASP A 115 -10.70 21.27 -14.99
C ASP A 115 -11.81 21.50 -16.03
N LEU A 116 -11.60 21.09 -17.28
CA LEU A 116 -12.56 21.26 -18.37
C LEU A 116 -13.70 20.24 -18.32
N VAL A 117 -13.47 19.08 -17.69
CA VAL A 117 -14.46 18.00 -17.56
C VAL A 117 -15.00 17.84 -16.14
N ALA A 118 -14.56 18.68 -15.19
CA ALA A 118 -14.90 18.54 -13.78
C ALA A 118 -16.40 18.47 -13.53
N ASP A 119 -17.18 19.35 -14.16
CA ASP A 119 -18.64 19.40 -14.02
C ASP A 119 -19.30 18.08 -14.48
N THR A 120 -18.81 17.48 -15.57
CA THR A 120 -19.30 16.17 -16.05
C THR A 120 -19.12 15.08 -15.01
N PHE A 121 -17.97 15.05 -14.33
CA PHE A 121 -17.68 14.08 -13.28
C PHE A 121 -18.47 14.37 -12.00
N ILE A 122 -18.68 15.64 -11.64
CA ILE A 122 -19.53 16.04 -10.51
C ILE A 122 -20.99 15.64 -10.78
N ASP A 123 -21.51 15.88 -11.98
CA ASP A 123 -22.86 15.48 -12.38
C ASP A 123 -23.03 13.96 -12.40
N ALA A 124 -21.97 13.23 -12.75
CA ALA A 124 -21.99 11.77 -12.73
C ALA A 124 -22.20 11.19 -11.32
N ILE A 125 -21.74 11.89 -10.26
CA ILE A 125 -21.93 11.50 -8.86
C ILE A 125 -23.39 11.69 -8.43
N ARG A 126 -24.09 12.68 -8.98
CA ARG A 126 -25.51 12.97 -8.66
C ARG A 126 -26.50 11.98 -9.28
N LYS A 127 -26.05 11.13 -10.22
CA LYS A 127 -26.96 10.20 -10.92
C LYS A 127 -27.48 9.11 -9.96
N PRO A 128 -28.75 8.67 -10.09
CA PRO A 128 -29.32 7.63 -9.22
C PRO A 128 -28.55 6.30 -9.22
N ASP A 129 -27.88 5.98 -10.33
CA ASP A 129 -27.06 4.77 -10.48
C ASP A 129 -25.57 5.00 -10.20
N ALA A 130 -25.16 6.18 -9.72
CA ALA A 130 -23.76 6.54 -9.54
C ALA A 130 -23.04 5.56 -8.59
N PHE A 131 -23.74 5.11 -7.56
CA PHE A 131 -23.21 4.19 -6.57
C PHE A 131 -23.49 2.72 -6.92
N THR A 132 -24.22 2.40 -7.99
CA THR A 132 -24.47 1.01 -8.37
C THR A 132 -23.15 0.31 -8.71
N LYS A 133 -22.92 -0.86 -8.08
CA LYS A 133 -21.75 -1.70 -8.33
C LYS A 133 -21.75 -2.17 -9.78
N ARG A 134 -20.61 -2.08 -10.47
CA ARG A 134 -20.50 -2.57 -11.85
C ARG A 134 -20.64 -4.10 -11.91
N PRO A 135 -21.29 -4.65 -12.97
CA PRO A 135 -21.37 -6.10 -13.16
C PRO A 135 -19.98 -6.76 -13.19
N GLY A 136 -19.84 -7.87 -12.47
CA GLY A 136 -18.58 -8.63 -12.41
C GLY A 136 -17.55 -8.10 -11.43
N SER A 137 -17.79 -6.95 -10.80
CA SER A 137 -16.85 -6.42 -9.81
C SER A 137 -16.88 -7.18 -8.49
N LEU A 138 -15.71 -7.34 -7.87
CA LEU A 138 -15.56 -7.91 -6.54
C LEU A 138 -15.73 -6.86 -5.43
N GLY A 139 -15.34 -5.60 -5.65
CA GLY A 139 -15.27 -4.57 -4.60
C GLY A 139 -16.44 -3.56 -4.60
N ASP A 140 -16.78 -3.03 -3.42
CA ASP A 140 -17.83 -2.01 -3.28
C ASP A 140 -17.49 -0.68 -3.99
N TYR A 141 -16.20 -0.42 -4.19
CA TYR A 141 -15.65 0.80 -4.79
C TYR A 141 -15.72 0.79 -6.32
N ASP A 142 -16.09 -0.30 -6.97
CA ASP A 142 -16.21 -0.32 -8.42
C ASP A 142 -17.58 0.19 -8.85
N CYS A 143 -17.74 1.50 -8.76
CA CYS A 143 -18.92 2.24 -9.16
C CYS A 143 -18.55 3.57 -9.80
N ARG A 144 -19.51 4.19 -10.48
CA ARG A 144 -19.29 5.44 -11.22
C ARG A 144 -18.90 6.60 -10.28
N ALA A 145 -19.51 6.67 -9.10
CA ALA A 145 -19.21 7.69 -8.10
C ALA A 145 -17.76 7.61 -7.63
N HIS A 146 -17.26 6.41 -7.30
CA HIS A 146 -15.87 6.20 -6.91
C HIS A 146 -14.90 6.60 -8.01
N GLN A 147 -15.17 6.17 -9.26
CA GLN A 147 -14.38 6.56 -10.43
C GLN A 147 -14.32 8.08 -10.56
N ALA A 148 -15.46 8.76 -10.39
CA ALA A 148 -15.54 10.20 -10.54
C ALA A 148 -14.79 10.97 -9.45
N VAL A 149 -14.96 10.59 -8.18
CA VAL A 149 -14.21 11.22 -7.08
C VAL A 149 -12.71 10.89 -7.12
N SER A 150 -12.32 9.77 -7.73
CA SER A 150 -10.91 9.40 -7.91
C SER A 150 -10.27 10.16 -9.07
N PHE A 151 -11.03 10.48 -10.11
CA PHE A 151 -10.59 11.32 -11.22
C PHE A 151 -10.35 12.77 -10.79
N LEU A 152 -11.27 13.34 -10.01
CA LEU A 152 -11.19 14.73 -9.56
C LEU A 152 -10.09 14.90 -8.51
N ARG A 153 -9.14 15.80 -8.80
CA ARG A 153 -8.05 16.13 -7.89
C ARG A 153 -8.61 16.69 -6.60
N LYS A 154 -8.27 15.99 -5.54
CA LYS A 154 -8.70 16.24 -4.17
C LYS A 154 -8.38 17.67 -3.75
N GLY A 155 -9.37 18.36 -3.20
CA GLY A 155 -9.22 19.74 -2.74
C GLY A 155 -9.08 20.79 -3.85
N VAL A 156 -9.29 20.47 -5.13
CA VAL A 156 -9.17 21.44 -6.24
C VAL A 156 -10.52 21.97 -6.72
N HIS A 157 -11.59 21.19 -6.55
CA HIS A 157 -12.91 21.49 -7.10
C HIS A 157 -13.92 21.83 -6.00
N PRO A 158 -14.07 23.10 -5.58
CA PRO A 158 -15.03 23.50 -4.54
C PRO A 158 -16.47 23.10 -4.85
N ALA A 159 -16.85 23.06 -6.14
CA ALA A 159 -18.19 22.65 -6.58
C ALA A 159 -18.55 21.20 -6.19
N LEU A 160 -17.54 20.35 -5.93
CA LEU A 160 -17.75 18.98 -5.47
C LEU A 160 -18.18 18.93 -3.98
N ILE A 161 -17.74 19.87 -3.14
CA ILE A 161 -18.02 19.90 -1.70
C ILE A 161 -19.52 19.81 -1.39
N PRO A 162 -20.42 20.67 -1.94
CA PRO A 162 -21.84 20.58 -1.63
C PRO A 162 -22.47 19.24 -2.04
N VAL A 163 -22.01 18.63 -3.14
CA VAL A 163 -22.50 17.31 -3.59
C VAL A 163 -22.12 16.23 -2.58
N LEU A 164 -20.86 16.21 -2.14
CA LEU A 164 -20.40 15.23 -1.17
C LEU A 164 -21.05 15.43 0.21
N LYS A 165 -21.29 16.68 0.65
CA LYS A 165 -22.01 16.98 1.88
C LYS A 165 -23.44 16.43 1.86
N GLU A 166 -24.14 16.59 0.74
CA GLU A 166 -25.49 16.05 0.55
C GLU A 166 -25.48 14.53 0.75
N ILE A 167 -24.53 13.83 0.11
CA ILE A 167 -24.37 12.37 0.24
C ILE A 167 -23.99 11.96 1.67
N ILE A 168 -23.11 12.69 2.37
CA ILE A 168 -22.77 12.37 3.77
C ILE A 168 -24.00 12.45 4.68
N ARG A 169 -24.90 13.40 4.41
CA ARG A 169 -26.08 13.66 5.26
C ARG A 169 -27.24 12.73 4.94
N GLN A 170 -27.41 12.32 3.69
CA GLN A 170 -28.62 11.64 3.21
C GLN A 170 -28.35 10.25 2.63
N GLY A 171 -27.11 9.96 2.26
CA GLY A 171 -26.72 8.71 1.62
C GLY A 171 -26.73 7.53 2.58
N ASP A 172 -26.74 6.32 2.01
CA ASP A 172 -26.64 5.10 2.79
C ASP A 172 -25.19 4.86 3.28
N PRO A 173 -24.96 3.96 4.26
CA PRO A 173 -23.62 3.70 4.78
C PRO A 173 -22.57 3.29 3.73
N ARG A 174 -22.98 2.65 2.63
CA ARG A 174 -22.08 2.28 1.53
C ARG A 174 -21.70 3.50 0.70
N GLU A 175 -22.66 4.36 0.37
CA GLU A 175 -22.41 5.62 -0.36
C GLU A 175 -21.46 6.52 0.42
N ILE A 176 -21.72 6.70 1.72
CA ILE A 176 -20.87 7.48 2.64
C ILE A 176 -19.45 6.92 2.65
N ARG A 177 -19.29 5.60 2.78
CA ARG A 177 -17.98 4.93 2.78
C ARG A 177 -17.19 5.21 1.50
N ILE A 178 -17.86 5.15 0.34
CA ILE A 178 -17.22 5.37 -0.98
C ILE A 178 -16.64 6.78 -1.09
N ILE A 179 -17.34 7.79 -0.59
CA ILE A 179 -16.91 9.19 -0.73
C ILE A 179 -16.08 9.74 0.42
N ALA A 180 -16.06 9.08 1.59
CA ALA A 180 -15.44 9.59 2.82
C ALA A 180 -13.99 10.04 2.60
N PHE A 181 -13.19 9.23 1.89
CA PHE A 181 -11.80 9.55 1.58
C PHE A 181 -11.65 10.79 0.70
N ALA A 182 -12.46 10.92 -0.34
CA ALA A 182 -12.42 12.09 -1.23
C ALA A 182 -12.90 13.35 -0.49
N PHE A 183 -13.95 13.24 0.33
CA PHE A 183 -14.48 14.37 1.08
C PHE A 183 -13.48 14.91 2.11
N THR A 184 -12.92 14.05 2.96
CA THR A 184 -12.00 14.53 4.01
C THR A 184 -10.66 14.99 3.45
N SER A 185 -10.34 14.65 2.20
CA SER A 185 -9.14 15.12 1.52
C SER A 185 -9.16 16.61 1.12
N PHE A 186 -10.31 17.29 1.24
CA PHE A 186 -10.37 18.75 1.14
C PHE A 186 -9.67 19.45 2.31
N ALA A 187 -9.71 18.84 3.50
CA ALA A 187 -9.02 19.27 4.72
C ALA A 187 -9.04 20.79 4.98
N ASN A 188 -10.23 21.40 4.92
CA ASN A 188 -10.43 22.82 5.16
C ASN A 188 -11.64 23.05 6.10
N MET A 189 -11.83 24.29 6.55
CA MET A 189 -12.90 24.63 7.49
C MET A 189 -14.31 24.39 6.94
N GLU A 190 -14.49 24.41 5.62
CA GLU A 190 -15.79 24.17 5.01
C GLU A 190 -16.25 22.72 5.23
N VAL A 191 -15.33 21.75 5.27
CA VAL A 191 -15.65 20.32 5.43
C VAL A 191 -15.50 19.80 6.86
N LEU A 192 -15.21 20.67 7.84
CA LEU A 192 -14.80 20.25 9.17
C LEU A 192 -15.89 19.45 9.90
N GLU A 193 -17.11 19.97 9.97
CA GLU A 193 -18.22 19.35 10.72
C GLU A 193 -18.49 17.92 10.24
N GLU A 194 -18.64 17.73 8.93
CA GLU A 194 -18.86 16.41 8.35
C GLU A 194 -17.62 15.52 8.48
N SER A 195 -16.40 16.07 8.41
CA SER A 195 -15.16 15.30 8.62
C SER A 195 -15.09 14.74 10.04
N GLU A 196 -15.44 15.54 11.06
CA GLU A 196 -15.50 15.07 12.45
C GLU A 196 -16.56 13.99 12.64
N ALA A 197 -17.72 14.11 11.97
CA ALA A 197 -18.76 13.09 11.98
C ALA A 197 -18.27 11.78 11.36
N LEU A 198 -17.59 11.84 10.21
CA LEU A 198 -17.02 10.66 9.55
C LEU A 198 -15.95 9.96 10.40
N LEU A 199 -15.09 10.72 11.09
CA LEU A 199 -14.09 10.17 12.01
C LEU A 199 -14.69 9.42 13.21
N LYS A 200 -15.89 9.85 13.63
CA LYS A 200 -16.67 9.23 14.73
C LYS A 200 -17.66 8.18 14.22
N SER A 201 -17.65 7.86 12.93
CA SER A 201 -18.59 6.90 12.34
C SER A 201 -18.48 5.54 13.04
N PRO A 202 -19.61 4.89 13.40
CA PRO A 202 -19.59 3.51 13.88
C PRO A 202 -19.20 2.54 12.76
N ASP A 203 -19.37 2.93 11.49
CA ASP A 203 -18.81 2.19 10.36
C ASP A 203 -17.29 2.42 10.29
N GLN A 204 -16.61 1.38 10.71
CA GLN A 204 -15.18 1.29 10.82
C GLN A 204 -14.43 1.62 9.52
N GLN A 205 -14.93 1.12 8.38
CA GLN A 205 -14.30 1.40 7.09
C GLN A 205 -14.45 2.87 6.71
N THR A 206 -15.62 3.47 6.94
CA THR A 206 -15.85 4.92 6.75
C THR A 206 -14.87 5.75 7.57
N ALA A 207 -14.71 5.45 8.87
CA ALA A 207 -13.77 6.17 9.73
C ALA A 207 -12.31 6.03 9.26
N ALA A 208 -11.90 4.83 8.82
CA ALA A 208 -10.57 4.61 8.26
C ALA A 208 -10.34 5.39 6.96
N MET A 209 -11.31 5.36 6.02
CA MET A 209 -11.24 6.13 4.77
C MET A 209 -11.20 7.64 5.04
N ALA A 210 -11.95 8.12 6.03
CA ALA A 210 -11.92 9.51 6.46
C ALA A 210 -10.51 9.92 6.98
N ARG A 211 -9.89 9.11 7.85
CA ARG A 211 -8.52 9.35 8.33
C ARG A 211 -7.50 9.33 7.19
N LEU A 212 -7.63 8.40 6.24
CA LEU A 212 -6.74 8.31 5.08
C LEU A 212 -6.85 9.55 4.17
N GLY A 213 -8.05 10.11 4.02
CA GLY A 213 -8.27 11.32 3.23
C GLY A 213 -7.55 12.51 3.85
N ILE A 214 -7.70 12.69 5.17
CA ILE A 214 -6.99 13.73 5.93
C ILE A 214 -5.47 13.53 5.86
N PHE A 215 -5.00 12.29 6.04
CA PHE A 215 -3.59 11.92 5.94
C PHE A 215 -3.00 12.42 4.60
N LYS A 216 -3.69 12.15 3.48
CA LYS A 216 -3.24 12.58 2.16
C LYS A 216 -3.21 14.10 1.99
N SER A 217 -4.13 14.84 2.61
CA SER A 217 -4.11 16.30 2.56
C SER A 217 -2.95 16.89 3.35
N LEU A 218 -2.62 16.31 4.50
CA LEU A 218 -1.49 16.74 5.33
C LEU A 218 -0.15 16.52 4.62
N GLU A 219 -0.02 15.49 3.78
CA GLU A 219 1.16 15.28 2.94
C GLU A 219 1.27 16.31 1.79
N ALA A 220 0.13 16.74 1.24
CA ALA A 220 0.10 17.52 0.01
C ALA A 220 0.08 19.04 0.20
N ARG A 221 -0.38 19.55 1.37
CA ARG A 221 -0.70 20.97 1.55
C ARG A 221 -0.53 21.47 2.99
N GLU A 222 -0.44 22.80 3.10
CA GLU A 222 -0.69 23.47 4.36
C GLU A 222 -2.19 23.37 4.71
N VAL A 223 -2.49 22.81 5.87
CA VAL A 223 -3.84 22.65 6.42
C VAL A 223 -3.97 23.64 7.57
N ALA A 224 -5.07 24.41 7.61
CA ALA A 224 -5.33 25.43 8.62
C ALA A 224 -5.19 24.89 10.05
N ALA A 225 -4.62 25.69 10.94
CA ALA A 225 -4.30 25.28 12.31
C ALA A 225 -5.57 24.88 13.09
N GLU A 226 -6.67 25.58 12.86
CA GLU A 226 -7.99 25.33 13.45
C GLU A 226 -8.54 23.97 13.03
N PHE A 227 -8.42 23.64 11.73
CA PHE A 227 -8.81 22.33 11.21
C PHE A 227 -7.96 21.23 11.85
N ARG A 228 -6.63 21.40 11.90
CA ARG A 228 -5.72 20.44 12.56
C ARG A 228 -6.08 20.20 14.02
N ALA A 229 -6.40 21.26 14.77
CA ALA A 229 -6.76 21.17 16.18
C ALA A 229 -8.09 20.43 16.39
N ALA A 230 -9.09 20.65 15.53
CA ALA A 230 -10.36 19.95 15.60
C ALA A 230 -10.21 18.46 15.25
N ILE A 231 -9.50 18.14 14.15
CA ILE A 231 -9.21 16.75 13.78
C ILE A 231 -8.39 16.04 14.86
N TRP A 232 -7.43 16.73 15.49
CA TRP A 232 -6.69 16.19 16.63
C TRP A 232 -7.65 15.69 17.70
N SER A 233 -8.57 16.56 18.13
CA SER A 233 -9.54 16.26 19.19
C SER A 233 -10.37 15.03 18.83
N ALA A 234 -10.91 14.98 17.61
CA ALA A 234 -11.70 13.85 17.13
C ALA A 234 -10.89 12.54 17.08
N CYS A 235 -9.64 12.59 16.63
CA CYS A 235 -8.75 11.42 16.55
C CYS A 235 -8.32 10.93 17.94
N GLU A 236 -8.06 11.85 18.87
CA GLU A 236 -7.66 11.52 20.24
C GLU A 236 -8.80 10.83 20.99
N THR A 237 -10.02 11.37 20.90
CA THR A 237 -11.21 10.69 21.44
C THR A 237 -11.38 9.31 20.83
N SER A 238 -11.31 9.19 19.49
CA SER A 238 -11.44 7.89 18.81
C SER A 238 -10.35 6.90 19.20
N PHE A 239 -9.12 7.38 19.48
CA PHE A 239 -8.03 6.54 19.93
C PHE A 239 -8.28 6.05 21.36
N LEU A 240 -8.60 6.96 22.29
CA LEU A 240 -8.80 6.64 23.71
C LEU A 240 -10.05 5.79 23.96
N ASP A 241 -11.11 5.95 23.18
CA ASP A 241 -12.38 5.20 23.32
C ASP A 241 -12.36 3.82 22.63
N CYS A 242 -11.19 3.39 22.13
CA CYS A 242 -11.02 2.12 21.43
C CYS A 242 -11.19 0.90 22.33
N LYS A 243 -12.42 0.39 22.44
CA LYS A 243 -12.73 -0.74 23.33
C LYS A 243 -12.44 -2.14 22.76
N SER A 244 -12.33 -2.31 21.44
CA SER A 244 -12.28 -3.68 20.88
C SER A 244 -11.65 -3.87 19.50
N ASN A 245 -11.34 -2.83 18.71
CA ASN A 245 -10.76 -3.01 17.39
C ASN A 245 -9.45 -2.24 17.18
N LEU A 246 -8.35 -2.99 17.32
CA LEU A 246 -6.97 -2.52 17.20
C LEU A 246 -6.65 -1.82 15.87
N ASN A 247 -7.28 -2.23 14.76
CA ASN A 247 -6.96 -1.70 13.43
C ASN A 247 -7.33 -0.22 13.31
N HIS A 248 -8.46 0.22 13.89
CA HIS A 248 -8.86 1.64 13.86
C HIS A 248 -7.93 2.53 14.64
N CYS A 249 -7.39 1.97 15.71
CA CYS A 249 -6.65 2.70 16.71
C CYS A 249 -5.22 2.93 16.22
N ARG A 250 -4.74 2.07 15.31
CA ARG A 250 -3.51 2.29 14.54
C ARG A 250 -3.62 3.54 13.63
N ASP A 251 -4.67 3.64 12.80
CA ASP A 251 -4.82 4.79 11.89
C ASP A 251 -5.02 6.10 12.65
N ALA A 252 -5.78 6.07 13.75
CA ALA A 252 -5.95 7.22 14.64
C ALA A 252 -4.61 7.63 15.27
N ALA A 253 -3.84 6.68 15.83
CA ALA A 253 -2.54 6.95 16.43
C ALA A 253 -1.55 7.56 15.42
N ARG A 254 -1.48 6.98 14.22
CA ARG A 254 -0.63 7.49 13.14
C ARG A 254 -1.01 8.92 12.74
N LEU A 255 -2.31 9.20 12.62
CA LEU A 255 -2.80 10.53 12.27
C LEU A 255 -2.49 11.56 13.38
N LEU A 256 -2.60 11.18 14.65
CA LEU A 256 -2.17 12.03 15.77
C LEU A 256 -0.70 12.44 15.62
N VAL A 257 0.21 11.50 15.34
CA VAL A 257 1.65 11.83 15.16
C VAL A 257 1.89 12.84 14.04
N ILE A 258 1.12 12.78 12.96
CA ILE A 258 1.27 13.68 11.79
C ILE A 258 0.73 15.07 12.09
N LEU A 259 -0.37 15.14 12.85
CA LEU A 259 -0.95 16.40 13.29
C LEU A 259 -0.03 17.12 14.27
N ASP A 260 0.47 16.40 15.28
CA ASP A 260 1.38 16.93 16.31
C ASP A 260 2.17 15.76 16.96
N LYS A 261 3.42 15.57 16.51
CA LYS A 261 4.30 14.50 17.00
C LYS A 261 4.53 14.58 18.51
N GLU A 262 4.84 15.76 19.03
CA GLU A 262 5.21 15.92 20.44
C GLU A 262 4.02 15.66 21.36
N LYS A 263 2.85 16.19 21.00
CA LYS A 263 1.62 15.95 21.75
C LYS A 263 1.22 14.48 21.69
N ALA A 264 1.40 13.81 20.55
CA ALA A 264 1.05 12.39 20.38
C ALA A 264 1.92 11.49 21.24
N VAL A 265 3.23 11.73 21.24
CA VAL A 265 4.18 10.99 22.09
C VAL A 265 3.79 11.13 23.57
N LYS A 266 3.43 12.33 24.04
CA LYS A 266 2.97 12.55 25.42
C LYS A 266 1.69 11.76 25.72
N SER A 267 0.71 11.76 24.82
CA SER A 267 -0.53 10.99 24.99
C SER A 267 -0.25 9.48 25.03
N PHE A 268 0.61 8.95 24.16
CA PHE A 268 0.95 7.52 24.12
C PHE A 268 1.77 7.05 25.34
N GLN A 269 2.50 7.96 25.99
CA GLN A 269 3.27 7.68 27.21
C GLN A 269 2.42 7.70 28.48
N HIS A 270 1.12 7.96 28.40
CA HIS A 270 0.24 7.93 29.56
C HIS A 270 0.23 6.52 30.19
N ALA A 271 0.46 6.44 31.50
CA ALA A 271 0.64 5.17 32.21
C ALA A 271 -0.49 4.15 31.97
N GLY A 272 -1.75 4.62 31.93
CA GLY A 272 -2.90 3.75 31.67
C GLY A 272 -2.92 3.11 30.26
N ILE A 273 -2.31 3.74 29.25
CA ILE A 273 -2.20 3.18 27.89
C ILE A 273 -1.07 2.13 27.82
N LEU A 274 -0.03 2.34 28.62
CA LEU A 274 1.16 1.49 28.65
C LEU A 274 1.01 0.24 29.54
N GLU A 275 -0.17 0.00 30.12
CA GLU A 275 -0.45 -1.25 30.85
C GLU A 275 -0.43 -2.45 29.89
N LEU A 276 0.17 -3.57 30.32
CA LEU A 276 0.38 -4.76 29.47
C LEU A 276 -0.89 -5.36 28.85
N ASN A 277 -2.04 -5.13 29.49
CA ASN A 277 -3.33 -5.65 29.02
C ASN A 277 -4.18 -4.56 28.33
N HIS A 278 -3.66 -3.35 28.17
CA HIS A 278 -4.42 -2.26 27.56
C HIS A 278 -4.59 -2.51 26.05
N PRO A 279 -5.79 -2.34 25.48
CA PRO A 279 -6.03 -2.59 24.06
C PRO A 279 -5.18 -1.68 23.16
N LEU A 280 -4.83 -0.47 23.60
CA LEU A 280 -4.03 0.46 22.80
C LEU A 280 -2.53 0.23 22.85
N LEU A 281 -2.03 -0.70 23.67
CA LEU A 281 -0.59 -0.85 23.90
C LEU A 281 0.20 -1.08 22.61
N ILE A 282 -0.29 -1.97 21.73
CA ILE A 282 0.37 -2.22 20.43
C ILE A 282 0.47 -0.93 19.62
N SER A 283 -0.65 -0.25 19.37
CA SER A 283 -0.66 0.95 18.53
C SER A 283 0.19 2.07 19.14
N ALA A 284 0.15 2.25 20.46
CA ALA A 284 0.99 3.22 21.16
C ALA A 284 2.48 2.89 21.02
N LEU A 285 2.89 1.64 21.26
CA LEU A 285 4.28 1.20 21.12
C LEU A 285 4.78 1.33 19.68
N GLU A 286 3.97 0.96 18.69
CA GLU A 286 4.32 1.12 17.27
C GLU A 286 4.67 2.56 16.93
N GLU A 287 3.81 3.48 17.34
CA GLU A 287 4.03 4.89 17.06
C GLU A 287 5.21 5.45 17.85
N LEU A 288 5.35 5.10 19.14
CA LEU A 288 6.50 5.51 19.97
C LEU A 288 7.84 5.03 19.40
N ILE A 289 7.90 3.79 18.91
CA ILE A 289 9.09 3.23 18.26
C ILE A 289 9.34 3.92 16.92
N ARG A 290 8.29 4.13 16.11
CA ARG A 290 8.40 4.82 14.81
C ARG A 290 8.88 6.26 14.96
N THR A 291 8.51 6.94 16.05
CA THR A 291 8.93 8.31 16.36
C THR A 291 10.29 8.42 17.05
N GLU A 292 10.97 7.28 17.27
CA GLU A 292 12.24 7.15 18.00
C GLU A 292 12.17 7.63 19.45
N THR A 293 11.01 7.44 20.08
CA THR A 293 10.73 7.80 21.48
C THR A 293 10.18 6.58 22.24
N PRO A 294 10.89 5.44 22.27
CA PRO A 294 10.43 4.24 22.95
C PRO A 294 10.21 4.51 24.46
N PRO A 295 9.24 3.83 25.10
CA PRO A 295 8.99 3.99 26.54
C PRO A 295 10.17 3.47 27.38
N ASP A 296 10.06 3.57 28.69
CA ASP A 296 11.13 3.16 29.60
C ASP A 296 11.50 1.68 29.48
N GLU A 297 12.80 1.41 29.71
CA GLU A 297 13.40 0.08 29.58
C GLU A 297 12.69 -0.97 30.44
N SER A 298 12.24 -0.58 31.65
CA SER A 298 11.52 -1.49 32.56
C SER A 298 10.25 -2.06 31.92
N LEU A 299 9.44 -1.22 31.26
CA LEU A 299 8.23 -1.66 30.57
C LEU A 299 8.57 -2.60 29.40
N LEU A 300 9.60 -2.28 28.61
CA LEU A 300 9.98 -3.11 27.47
C LEU A 300 10.47 -4.49 27.92
N LEU A 301 11.21 -4.57 29.03
CA LEU A 301 11.61 -5.83 29.64
C LEU A 301 10.41 -6.60 30.19
N GLU A 302 9.46 -5.92 30.84
CA GLU A 302 8.22 -6.53 31.35
C GLU A 302 7.38 -7.14 30.22
N VAL A 303 7.27 -6.44 29.08
CA VAL A 303 6.62 -6.94 27.87
C VAL A 303 7.28 -8.25 27.38
N LEU A 304 8.61 -8.29 27.32
CA LEU A 304 9.36 -9.48 26.87
C LEU A 304 9.25 -10.66 27.84
N ASP A 305 9.15 -10.39 29.14
CA ASP A 305 9.06 -11.43 30.17
C ASP A 305 7.63 -11.99 30.31
N LYS A 306 6.61 -11.26 29.86
CA LYS A 306 5.21 -11.73 29.84
C LYS A 306 4.98 -12.78 28.75
N LYS A 307 4.41 -13.93 29.15
CA LYS A 307 4.17 -15.11 28.28
C LYS A 307 2.69 -15.46 28.08
N ASP A 308 1.79 -14.77 28.76
CA ASP A 308 0.38 -15.12 28.89
C ASP A 308 -0.54 -14.01 28.36
N PHE A 309 -0.20 -13.44 27.19
CA PHE A 309 -1.14 -12.54 26.51
C PHE A 309 -2.35 -13.32 25.98
N ALA A 310 -3.49 -12.64 25.88
CA ALA A 310 -4.75 -13.26 25.46
C ALA A 310 -4.70 -13.93 24.09
N LYS A 311 -3.78 -13.53 23.20
CA LYS A 311 -3.60 -14.07 21.86
C LYS A 311 -2.11 -14.15 21.50
N ALA A 312 -1.68 -15.25 20.88
CA ALA A 312 -0.28 -15.46 20.48
C ALA A 312 0.25 -14.38 19.52
N TYR A 313 -0.57 -13.89 18.59
CA TYR A 313 -0.14 -12.83 17.67
C TYR A 313 0.12 -11.50 18.40
N ILE A 314 -0.65 -11.19 19.46
CA ILE A 314 -0.48 -9.98 20.27
C ILE A 314 0.87 -10.04 20.98
N GLN A 315 1.18 -11.19 21.59
CA GLN A 315 2.47 -11.43 22.23
C GLN A 315 3.63 -11.24 21.25
N THR A 316 3.57 -11.91 20.10
CA THR A 316 4.64 -11.88 19.09
C THR A 316 4.92 -10.44 18.63
N ARG A 317 3.86 -9.66 18.38
CA ARG A 317 3.97 -8.24 17.96
C ARG A 317 4.52 -7.36 19.08
N LEU A 318 4.04 -7.53 20.32
CA LEU A 318 4.56 -6.78 21.47
C LEU A 318 6.03 -7.11 21.76
N HIS A 319 6.42 -8.38 21.68
CA HIS A 319 7.82 -8.81 21.83
C HIS A 319 8.71 -8.22 20.74
N ALA A 320 8.27 -8.26 19.48
CA ALA A 320 8.95 -7.62 18.35
C ALA A 320 9.18 -6.12 18.58
N LEU A 321 8.13 -5.39 18.99
CA LEU A 321 8.21 -3.97 19.32
C LEU A 321 9.17 -3.71 20.49
N ALA A 322 9.10 -4.52 21.55
CA ALA A 322 9.97 -4.35 22.69
C ALA A 322 11.46 -4.56 22.37
N LEU A 323 11.82 -5.54 21.54
CA LEU A 323 13.21 -5.72 21.07
C LEU A 323 13.72 -4.49 20.31
N VAL A 324 12.90 -3.98 19.40
CA VAL A 324 13.24 -2.80 18.59
C VAL A 324 13.37 -1.55 19.47
N GLY A 325 12.49 -1.38 20.46
CA GLY A 325 12.55 -0.30 21.44
C GLY A 325 13.79 -0.37 22.33
N LEU A 326 14.17 -1.56 22.82
CA LEU A 326 15.39 -1.75 23.60
C LEU A 326 16.65 -1.38 22.79
N ALA A 327 16.68 -1.76 21.51
CA ALA A 327 17.76 -1.38 20.60
C ALA A 327 17.84 0.13 20.37
N GLN A 328 16.70 0.82 20.16
CA GLN A 328 16.67 2.29 20.04
C GLN A 328 17.20 2.99 21.29
N ARG A 329 16.92 2.45 22.48
CA ARG A 329 17.43 2.99 23.75
C ARG A 329 18.89 2.65 24.02
N LYS A 330 19.53 1.81 23.19
CA LYS A 330 20.84 1.23 23.45
C LYS A 330 20.90 0.57 24.84
N SER A 331 19.83 -0.13 25.22
CA SER A 331 19.76 -0.82 26.52
C SER A 331 20.90 -1.86 26.64
N PRO A 332 21.56 -1.96 27.81
CA PRO A 332 22.57 -3.01 28.05
C PRO A 332 22.01 -4.44 27.94
N GLN A 333 20.69 -4.63 28.04
CA GLN A 333 20.03 -5.93 27.89
C GLN A 333 19.63 -6.24 26.44
N ALA A 334 19.65 -5.26 25.55
CA ALA A 334 19.12 -5.38 24.20
C ALA A 334 19.81 -6.51 23.43
N GLU A 335 21.15 -6.55 23.41
CA GLU A 335 21.92 -7.58 22.70
C GLU A 335 21.58 -8.98 23.20
N LYS A 336 21.57 -9.20 24.51
CA LYS A 336 21.21 -10.48 25.12
C LYS A 336 19.81 -10.94 24.70
N ARG A 337 18.81 -10.05 24.76
CA ARG A 337 17.42 -10.39 24.41
C ARG A 337 17.25 -10.65 22.92
N ILE A 338 17.93 -9.89 22.06
CA ILE A 338 17.93 -10.11 20.61
C ILE A 338 18.56 -11.46 20.28
N MET A 339 19.72 -11.77 20.85
CA MET A 339 20.41 -13.04 20.59
C MET A 339 19.62 -14.25 21.11
N GLN A 340 18.88 -14.13 22.22
CA GLN A 340 17.96 -15.19 22.66
C GLN A 340 16.94 -15.58 21.59
N VAL A 341 16.43 -14.62 20.81
CA VAL A 341 15.54 -14.91 19.68
C VAL A 341 16.33 -15.48 18.51
N LEU A 342 17.44 -14.86 18.13
CA LEU A 342 18.22 -15.24 16.94
C LEU A 342 18.94 -16.60 17.07
N ASP A 343 19.26 -17.02 18.28
CA ASP A 343 19.84 -18.33 18.59
C ASP A 343 18.76 -19.42 18.79
N GLY A 344 17.50 -19.02 18.95
CA GLY A 344 16.36 -19.92 19.16
C GLY A 344 15.59 -20.26 17.89
N GLU A 345 14.54 -21.08 18.02
CA GLU A 345 13.65 -21.43 16.91
C GLU A 345 12.83 -20.23 16.40
N GLN A 346 12.56 -19.28 17.30
CA GLN A 346 11.77 -18.07 17.01
C GLN A 346 12.45 -17.13 16.01
N ARG A 347 13.74 -17.32 15.71
CA ARG A 347 14.44 -16.57 14.67
C ARG A 347 13.79 -16.68 13.29
N TRP A 348 13.00 -17.73 13.07
CA TRP A 348 12.28 -18.00 11.81
C TRP A 348 10.82 -17.55 11.83
N GLU A 349 10.30 -17.08 12.97
CA GLU A 349 8.97 -16.47 13.03
C GLU A 349 9.01 -15.11 12.33
N GLU A 350 8.21 -14.91 11.29
CA GLU A 350 8.27 -13.74 10.42
C GLU A 350 8.32 -12.40 11.17
N ILE A 351 7.41 -12.20 12.14
CA ILE A 351 7.31 -10.92 12.87
C ILE A 351 8.47 -10.77 13.86
N LEU A 352 8.71 -11.77 14.71
CA LEU A 352 9.66 -11.68 15.81
C LEU A 352 11.12 -11.80 15.33
N GLY A 353 11.41 -12.74 14.42
CA GLY A 353 12.72 -12.93 13.80
C GLY A 353 13.17 -11.71 13.00
N THR A 354 12.30 -11.14 12.16
CA THR A 354 12.58 -9.90 11.42
C THR A 354 12.86 -8.74 12.37
N ALA A 355 12.05 -8.58 13.43
CA ALA A 355 12.26 -7.53 14.42
C ALA A 355 13.57 -7.69 15.18
N ALA A 356 13.94 -8.92 15.57
CA ALA A 356 15.21 -9.21 16.23
C ALA A 356 16.42 -8.87 15.33
N TRP A 357 16.38 -9.24 14.06
CA TRP A 357 17.40 -8.85 13.09
C TRP A 357 17.49 -7.34 12.91
N LYS A 358 16.36 -6.65 12.67
CA LYS A 358 16.33 -5.18 12.55
C LYS A 358 16.85 -4.48 13.80
N ALA A 359 16.49 -4.99 14.98
CA ALA A 359 17.01 -4.50 16.26
C ALA A 359 18.53 -4.70 16.38
N ARG A 360 19.07 -5.82 15.89
CA ARG A 360 20.52 -6.09 15.85
C ARG A 360 21.26 -5.09 14.95
N PHE A 361 20.77 -4.86 13.73
CA PHE A 361 21.31 -3.84 12.82
C PHE A 361 21.34 -2.46 13.49
N ARG A 362 20.23 -2.09 14.13
CA ARG A 362 20.11 -0.81 14.84
C ARG A 362 21.08 -0.67 16.00
N LEU A 363 21.30 -1.71 16.81
CA LEU A 363 22.31 -1.67 17.88
C LEU A 363 23.72 -1.43 17.35
N ALA A 364 24.01 -1.91 16.14
CA ALA A 364 25.28 -1.70 15.45
C ALA A 364 25.32 -0.38 14.65
N ASP A 365 24.33 0.50 14.82
CA ASP A 365 24.16 1.75 14.06
C ASP A 365 24.22 1.52 12.52
N ARG A 366 23.69 0.37 12.05
CA ARG A 366 23.57 -0.02 10.63
C ARG A 366 22.10 -0.01 10.19
N THR A 367 21.85 0.29 8.91
CA THR A 367 20.56 0.08 8.26
C THR A 367 20.61 -1.22 7.45
N PRO A 368 19.66 -2.15 7.60
CA PRO A 368 19.64 -3.37 6.81
C PRO A 368 19.36 -3.06 5.33
N LEU A 369 19.93 -3.86 4.43
CA LEU A 369 19.77 -3.69 2.99
C LEU A 369 18.30 -3.79 2.55
N THR A 370 17.48 -4.58 3.25
CA THR A 370 16.03 -4.68 2.97
C THR A 370 15.32 -3.34 3.05
N GLU A 371 15.74 -2.45 3.96
CA GLU A 371 15.15 -1.12 4.12
C GLU A 371 15.77 -0.11 3.14
N SER A 372 17.10 -0.12 2.98
CA SER A 372 17.78 0.84 2.10
C SER A 372 17.44 0.60 0.62
N ALA A 373 17.33 -0.65 0.17
CA ALA A 373 17.02 -1.00 -1.22
C ALA A 373 15.63 -0.50 -1.65
N ILE A 374 14.60 -0.74 -0.83
CA ILE A 374 13.23 -0.28 -1.12
C ILE A 374 13.16 1.26 -1.13
N ASN A 375 13.82 1.91 -0.17
CA ASN A 375 13.90 3.38 -0.16
C ASN A 375 14.65 3.93 -1.39
N ALA A 376 15.72 3.27 -1.81
CA ALA A 376 16.47 3.63 -3.01
C ALA A 376 15.61 3.44 -4.28
N TYR A 377 14.81 2.36 -4.35
CA TYR A 377 13.88 2.12 -5.45
C TYR A 377 12.87 3.26 -5.61
N PHE A 378 12.24 3.70 -4.52
CA PHE A 378 11.33 4.86 -4.54
C PHE A 378 12.04 6.16 -4.94
N LYS A 379 13.28 6.39 -4.47
CA LYS A 379 14.06 7.60 -4.79
C LYS A 379 14.57 7.63 -6.22
N LYS A 380 14.66 6.49 -6.90
CA LYS A 380 15.21 6.34 -8.26
C LYS A 380 14.10 6.14 -9.30
N ASP A 381 12.98 6.82 -9.10
CA ASP A 381 11.82 6.83 -10.00
C ASP A 381 11.27 5.43 -10.31
N LEU A 382 11.36 4.51 -9.35
CA LEU A 382 10.87 3.13 -9.49
C LEU A 382 11.55 2.37 -10.64
N LYS A 383 12.79 2.75 -10.97
CA LYS A 383 13.63 2.08 -11.96
C LYS A 383 14.65 1.21 -11.27
N ILE A 384 14.46 -0.11 -11.36
CA ILE A 384 15.31 -1.08 -10.69
C ILE A 384 16.75 -1.05 -11.24
N GLU A 385 16.95 -0.71 -12.51
CA GLU A 385 18.27 -0.64 -13.17
C GLU A 385 19.18 0.43 -12.58
N ASN A 386 18.58 1.42 -11.90
CA ASN A 386 19.33 2.49 -11.25
C ASN A 386 19.87 2.07 -9.88
N LEU A 387 19.50 0.91 -9.35
CA LEU A 387 19.94 0.38 -8.06
C LEU A 387 21.30 -0.33 -8.16
N THR A 388 22.01 -0.44 -7.04
CA THR A 388 23.17 -1.33 -6.95
C THR A 388 22.75 -2.78 -7.09
N GLU A 389 23.67 -3.67 -7.48
CA GLU A 389 23.35 -5.07 -7.74
C GLU A 389 22.65 -5.78 -6.55
N ASP A 390 23.11 -5.51 -5.33
CA ASP A 390 22.50 -6.10 -4.13
C ASP A 390 21.13 -5.48 -3.81
N GLU A 391 20.95 -4.17 -4.01
CA GLU A 391 19.64 -3.53 -3.89
C GLU A 391 18.64 -4.10 -4.93
N GLN A 392 19.09 -4.33 -6.17
CA GLN A 392 18.27 -4.95 -7.23
C GLN A 392 17.80 -6.35 -6.79
N ARG A 393 18.72 -7.19 -6.31
CA ARG A 393 18.41 -8.54 -5.83
C ARG A 393 17.34 -8.53 -4.74
N VAL A 394 17.50 -7.66 -3.75
CA VAL A 394 16.52 -7.52 -2.66
C VAL A 394 15.15 -7.06 -3.17
N CYS A 395 15.11 -6.06 -4.07
CA CYS A 395 13.86 -5.61 -4.68
C CYS A 395 13.17 -6.74 -5.46
N LEU A 396 13.91 -7.53 -6.26
CA LEU A 396 13.35 -8.63 -7.03
C LEU A 396 12.72 -9.72 -6.15
N ILE A 397 13.40 -10.11 -5.07
CA ILE A 397 12.88 -11.09 -4.12
C ILE A 397 11.60 -10.55 -3.46
N SER A 398 11.63 -9.28 -3.02
CA SER A 398 10.48 -8.62 -2.41
C SER A 398 9.27 -8.53 -3.35
N PHE A 399 9.49 -8.21 -4.62
CA PHE A 399 8.42 -8.18 -5.62
C PHE A 399 7.84 -9.57 -5.85
N ALA A 400 8.66 -10.62 -5.96
CA ALA A 400 8.14 -11.97 -6.14
C ALA A 400 7.25 -12.42 -4.97
N ASP A 401 7.70 -12.21 -3.73
CA ASP A 401 6.91 -12.52 -2.54
C ASP A 401 5.60 -11.71 -2.46
N SER A 402 5.65 -10.43 -2.84
CA SER A 402 4.48 -9.55 -2.89
C SER A 402 3.46 -10.03 -3.93
N GLU A 403 3.90 -10.38 -5.13
CA GLU A 403 3.01 -10.86 -6.19
C GLU A 403 2.41 -12.23 -5.86
N PHE A 404 3.21 -13.14 -5.27
CA PHE A 404 2.73 -14.43 -4.78
C PHE A 404 1.66 -14.27 -3.69
N SER A 405 1.85 -13.31 -2.77
CA SER A 405 0.87 -13.01 -1.72
C SER A 405 -0.42 -12.38 -2.25
N ASN A 406 -0.35 -11.65 -3.38
CA ASN A 406 -1.49 -10.94 -3.93
C ASN A 406 -2.35 -11.81 -4.87
N GLY A 407 -1.72 -12.50 -5.82
CA GLY A 407 -2.42 -13.31 -6.83
C GLY A 407 -1.66 -14.56 -7.26
N GLY A 408 -0.71 -15.01 -6.43
CA GLY A 408 0.06 -16.22 -6.68
C GLY A 408 1.05 -16.09 -7.84
N ALA A 409 1.47 -17.24 -8.37
CA ALA A 409 2.44 -17.28 -9.45
C ALA A 409 1.91 -16.64 -10.73
N THR A 410 0.61 -16.79 -11.02
CA THR A 410 0.00 -16.20 -12.22
C THR A 410 0.19 -14.68 -12.27
N GLN A 411 -0.14 -13.98 -11.17
CA GLN A 411 0.03 -12.53 -11.09
C GLN A 411 1.48 -12.08 -11.28
N TRP A 412 2.46 -12.80 -10.71
CA TRP A 412 3.88 -12.53 -10.93
C TRP A 412 4.25 -12.51 -12.43
N PHE A 413 3.75 -13.48 -13.20
CA PHE A 413 4.04 -13.56 -14.65
C PHE A 413 3.17 -12.65 -15.52
N GLU A 414 1.98 -12.26 -15.09
CA GLU A 414 1.17 -11.27 -15.80
C GLU A 414 1.80 -9.86 -15.72
N ASN A 415 2.48 -9.58 -14.61
CA ASN A 415 3.12 -8.30 -14.34
C ASN A 415 4.52 -8.21 -14.98
N HIS A 416 5.00 -6.96 -15.10
CA HIS A 416 6.31 -6.65 -15.68
C HIS A 416 7.48 -7.18 -14.84
N HIS A 417 7.28 -7.38 -13.54
CA HIS A 417 8.30 -8.03 -12.69
C HIS A 417 8.59 -9.48 -13.12
N GLY A 418 7.61 -10.17 -13.72
CA GLY A 418 7.77 -11.49 -14.30
C GLY A 418 8.81 -11.56 -15.43
N ASP A 419 9.15 -10.44 -16.08
CA ASP A 419 10.23 -10.36 -17.07
C ASP A 419 11.58 -10.76 -16.46
N ARG A 420 11.74 -10.57 -15.15
CA ARG A 420 12.99 -10.70 -14.39
C ARG A 420 13.08 -11.98 -13.57
N THR A 421 12.32 -13.00 -13.96
CA THR A 421 12.18 -14.23 -13.19
C THR A 421 13.50 -15.01 -13.05
N THR A 422 14.37 -14.96 -14.05
CA THR A 422 15.70 -15.61 -13.99
C THR A 422 16.59 -14.88 -12.99
N GLU A 423 16.60 -13.55 -13.03
CA GLU A 423 17.34 -12.69 -12.11
C GLU A 423 16.83 -12.84 -10.68
N THR A 424 15.52 -13.00 -10.47
CA THR A 424 14.94 -13.29 -9.15
C THR A 424 15.42 -14.65 -8.62
N LEU A 425 15.48 -15.69 -9.47
CA LEU A 425 16.02 -17.00 -9.10
C LEU A 425 17.49 -16.90 -8.67
N GLU A 426 18.30 -16.17 -9.43
CA GLU A 426 19.70 -15.92 -9.11
C GLU A 426 19.86 -15.11 -7.81
N ALA A 427 19.01 -14.11 -7.59
CA ALA A 427 18.97 -13.33 -6.37
C ALA A 427 18.67 -14.20 -5.13
N LEU A 428 17.69 -15.12 -5.23
CA LEU A 428 17.37 -16.06 -4.15
C LEU A 428 18.54 -16.97 -3.82
N LEU A 429 19.25 -17.48 -4.84
CA LEU A 429 20.45 -18.29 -4.64
C LEU A 429 21.57 -17.47 -3.99
N HIS A 430 21.75 -16.22 -4.42
CA HIS A 430 22.79 -15.31 -3.92
C HIS A 430 22.66 -15.05 -2.42
N VAL A 431 21.43 -14.82 -1.94
CA VAL A 431 21.16 -14.57 -0.50
C VAL A 431 21.02 -15.86 0.33
N GLY A 432 21.27 -17.03 -0.28
CA GLY A 432 21.19 -18.33 0.40
C GLY A 432 19.76 -18.84 0.62
N ALA A 433 18.74 -18.24 -0.01
CA ALA A 433 17.35 -18.68 0.04
C ALA A 433 17.08 -19.89 -0.87
N VAL A 434 17.88 -20.96 -0.73
CA VAL A 434 17.93 -22.10 -1.65
C VAL A 434 16.57 -22.77 -1.86
N LYS A 435 15.76 -22.93 -0.80
CA LYS A 435 14.43 -23.54 -0.91
C LYS A 435 13.44 -22.66 -1.69
N HIS A 436 13.51 -21.34 -1.53
CA HIS A 436 12.72 -20.40 -2.33
C HIS A 436 13.15 -20.44 -3.79
N ALA A 437 14.45 -20.47 -4.05
CA ALA A 437 15.00 -20.63 -5.39
C ALA A 437 14.53 -21.94 -6.06
N GLU A 438 14.49 -23.05 -5.33
CA GLU A 438 13.99 -24.33 -5.85
C GLU A 438 12.51 -24.25 -6.24
N ILE A 439 11.67 -23.58 -5.43
CA ILE A 439 10.25 -23.35 -5.76
C ILE A 439 10.12 -22.46 -6.99
N MET A 440 10.84 -21.33 -7.04
CA MET A 440 10.83 -20.43 -8.20
C MET A 440 11.26 -21.16 -9.47
N LYS A 441 12.28 -22.01 -9.39
CA LYS A 441 12.70 -22.84 -10.52
C LYS A 441 11.59 -23.79 -10.99
N GLN A 442 10.90 -24.47 -10.08
CA GLN A 442 9.78 -25.36 -10.44
C GLN A 442 8.62 -24.60 -11.08
N ILE A 443 8.32 -23.40 -10.58
CA ILE A 443 7.35 -22.49 -11.19
C ILE A 443 7.78 -22.13 -12.63
N ASN A 444 9.05 -21.79 -12.83
CA ASN A 444 9.61 -21.47 -14.14
C ASN A 444 9.56 -22.66 -15.10
N ASP A 445 9.84 -23.87 -14.63
CA ASP A 445 9.83 -25.08 -15.45
C ASP A 445 8.40 -25.39 -15.96
N ILE A 446 7.37 -25.07 -15.18
CA ILE A 446 5.95 -25.20 -15.59
C ILE A 446 5.58 -24.19 -16.67
N LEU A 447 6.00 -22.93 -16.50
CA LEU A 447 5.59 -21.82 -17.37
C LEU A 447 6.56 -21.55 -18.52
N SER A 448 7.75 -22.15 -18.50
CA SER A 448 8.75 -22.01 -19.54
C SER A 448 9.60 -23.26 -19.70
N PRO A 449 8.99 -24.38 -20.14
CA PRO A 449 9.74 -25.60 -20.39
C PRO A 449 10.77 -25.47 -21.55
N ARG A 450 10.82 -24.34 -22.28
CA ARG A 450 11.67 -24.13 -23.48
C ARG A 450 12.43 -22.79 -23.56
N GLY A 451 12.42 -21.96 -22.52
CA GLY A 451 13.31 -20.78 -22.42
C GLY A 451 12.64 -19.40 -22.35
N SER A 452 13.49 -18.40 -22.12
CA SER A 452 13.24 -17.02 -21.68
C SER A 452 11.78 -16.58 -21.48
N LEU A 453 11.46 -16.29 -20.22
CA LEU A 453 10.21 -15.66 -19.79
C LEU A 453 10.25 -14.12 -19.87
N ALA A 454 11.21 -13.51 -20.59
CA ALA A 454 11.31 -12.05 -20.63
C ALA A 454 10.18 -11.37 -21.43
N ASP A 455 9.57 -12.07 -22.40
CA ASP A 455 8.51 -11.50 -23.25
C ASP A 455 7.13 -11.68 -22.62
N ARG A 456 6.48 -10.57 -22.27
CA ARG A 456 5.16 -10.56 -21.60
C ARG A 456 4.06 -11.21 -22.43
N ASP A 457 4.00 -10.99 -23.74
CA ASP A 457 2.93 -11.55 -24.58
C ASP A 457 3.04 -13.07 -24.68
N VAL A 458 4.28 -13.58 -24.74
CA VAL A 458 4.54 -15.02 -24.67
C VAL A 458 4.05 -15.57 -23.34
N ARG A 459 4.36 -14.92 -22.21
CA ARG A 459 3.88 -15.37 -20.88
C ARG A 459 2.37 -15.37 -20.77
N LEU A 460 1.71 -14.29 -21.19
CA LEU A 460 0.25 -14.19 -21.16
C LEU A 460 -0.42 -15.28 -22.00
N LYS A 461 0.18 -15.64 -23.14
CA LYS A 461 -0.29 -16.77 -23.94
C LYS A 461 -0.13 -18.10 -23.20
N ILE A 462 1.01 -18.33 -22.56
CA ILE A 462 1.25 -19.54 -21.78
C ILE A 462 0.26 -19.65 -20.60
N LEU A 463 0.00 -18.54 -19.92
CA LEU A 463 -1.00 -18.48 -18.85
C LEU A 463 -2.41 -18.75 -19.36
N ALA A 464 -2.77 -18.23 -20.53
CA ALA A 464 -4.06 -18.50 -21.16
C ALA A 464 -4.23 -19.97 -21.58
N ASP A 465 -3.12 -20.62 -21.96
CA ASP A 465 -3.07 -22.04 -22.35
C ASP A 465 -2.79 -22.98 -21.15
N LEU A 466 -2.77 -22.46 -19.91
CA LEU A 466 -2.44 -23.22 -18.71
C LEU A 466 -3.52 -24.26 -18.39
N THR A 467 -3.15 -25.54 -18.39
CA THR A 467 -4.04 -26.61 -17.94
C THR A 467 -4.40 -26.45 -16.46
N GLU A 468 -5.60 -26.87 -16.06
CA GLU A 468 -6.04 -26.88 -14.66
C GLU A 468 -5.04 -27.60 -13.72
N GLU A 469 -4.46 -28.71 -14.18
CA GLU A 469 -3.45 -29.45 -13.40
C GLU A 469 -2.21 -28.59 -13.08
N ASN A 470 -1.72 -27.84 -14.07
CA ASN A 470 -0.58 -26.94 -13.89
C ASN A 470 -0.94 -25.73 -13.04
N ALA A 471 -2.15 -25.15 -13.18
CA ALA A 471 -2.62 -24.09 -12.30
C ALA A 471 -2.62 -24.55 -10.83
N MET A 472 -3.17 -25.74 -10.54
CA MET A 472 -3.14 -26.31 -9.19
C MET A 472 -1.72 -26.64 -8.70
N LYS A 473 -0.78 -26.97 -9.60
CA LYS A 473 0.64 -27.15 -9.24
C LYS A 473 1.27 -25.83 -8.82
N LEU A 474 0.99 -24.74 -9.54
CA LEU A 474 1.48 -23.41 -9.19
C LEU A 474 0.95 -22.96 -7.82
N ASP A 475 -0.34 -23.14 -7.55
CA ASP A 475 -0.94 -22.80 -6.25
C ASP A 475 -0.26 -23.56 -5.10
N ARG A 476 -0.01 -24.87 -5.29
CA ARG A 476 0.70 -25.67 -4.28
C ARG A 476 2.15 -25.24 -4.07
N LEU A 477 2.82 -24.71 -5.09
CA LEU A 477 4.19 -24.20 -4.98
C LEU A 477 4.21 -22.86 -4.23
N VAL A 478 3.24 -21.98 -4.47
CA VAL A 478 3.06 -20.75 -3.70
C VAL A 478 2.70 -21.04 -2.24
N ASP A 479 1.83 -22.04 -1.98
CA ASP A 479 1.55 -22.50 -0.62
C ASP A 479 2.81 -23.03 0.10
N GLN A 480 3.73 -23.65 -0.63
CA GLN A 480 5.01 -24.10 -0.08
C GLN A 480 5.94 -22.93 0.20
N TRP A 481 5.96 -21.92 -0.67
CA TRP A 481 6.72 -20.68 -0.49
C TRP A 481 6.37 -20.03 0.86
N HIS A 482 5.08 -19.84 1.15
CA HIS A 482 4.62 -19.23 2.40
C HIS A 482 4.77 -20.10 3.65
N LYS A 483 5.20 -21.36 3.52
CA LYS A 483 5.56 -22.24 4.66
C LYS A 483 7.05 -22.18 5.01
N LEU A 484 7.88 -21.60 4.14
CA LEU A 484 9.28 -21.38 4.42
C LEU A 484 9.47 -20.19 5.38
N PRO A 485 10.62 -20.08 6.07
CA PRO A 485 10.95 -18.83 6.76
C PRO A 485 10.89 -17.65 5.79
N SER A 486 10.40 -16.50 6.23
CA SER A 486 10.30 -15.30 5.37
C SER A 486 11.63 -15.01 4.66
N TRP A 487 11.56 -14.69 3.36
CA TRP A 487 12.71 -14.27 2.59
C TRP A 487 13.44 -13.09 3.25
N GLU A 488 12.70 -12.20 3.93
CA GLU A 488 13.26 -11.02 4.59
C GLU A 488 14.25 -11.43 5.68
N ILE A 489 13.94 -12.46 6.46
CA ILE A 489 14.83 -13.01 7.50
C ILE A 489 16.11 -13.56 6.87
N LEU A 490 16.01 -14.25 5.74
CA LEU A 490 17.17 -14.82 5.04
C LEU A 490 18.08 -13.73 4.47
N VAL A 491 17.50 -12.68 3.88
CA VAL A 491 18.26 -11.52 3.40
C VAL A 491 18.91 -10.78 4.57
N LEU A 492 18.20 -10.58 5.69
CA LEU A 492 18.76 -9.94 6.88
C LEU A 492 19.94 -10.72 7.47
N GLU A 493 19.84 -12.06 7.54
CA GLU A 493 20.92 -12.91 8.00
C GLU A 493 22.14 -12.85 7.04
N TRP A 494 21.91 -12.90 5.73
CA TRP A 494 22.96 -12.78 4.72
C TRP A 494 23.66 -11.42 4.78
N ASP A 495 22.91 -10.32 4.83
CA ASP A 495 23.42 -8.94 4.90
C ASP A 495 24.22 -8.71 6.19
N TRP A 496 23.83 -9.35 7.29
CA TRP A 496 24.59 -9.23 8.54
C TRP A 496 25.95 -9.94 8.49
N LYS A 497 26.05 -11.06 7.76
CA LYS A 497 27.29 -11.85 7.62
C LYS A 497 28.31 -11.19 6.68
N LYS A 498 27.83 -10.35 5.78
CA LYS A 498 28.64 -9.52 4.89
C LYS A 498 29.21 -8.31 5.65
#